data_AF-A0A178LY16-F1
#
_entry.id   AF-A0A178LY16-F1
#
_cell.length_a   1.000
_cell.length_b   1.000
_cell.length_c   1.000
_cell.angle_alpha   90.00
_cell.angle_beta   90.00
_cell.angle_gamma   90.00
#
_symmetry.space_group_name_H-M   'P 1'
#
loop_
_entity.id
_entity.type
_entity.pdbx_description
1 polymer ?
#
loop_
_entity_poly.entity_id
_entity_poly.type
_entity_poly.pdbx_seq_one_letter_code
_entity_poly.pdbx_strand_id
1 'polypeptide(L)'
;MLESELAWHLADEYGDRFTAADRSTVFVHIGAGDFAEAISFLLEVCARQRISLTAEALASLTEWLRVYDRSADFGAAVARVAG
;
A
#
# COMPACT_ATOMS: atom_id res chain seq x y z
N MET A 1 5.43 -7.06 11.01
CA MET A 1 4.07 -6.50 10.90
C MET A 1 3.24 -7.46 10.06
N LEU A 2 2.00 -7.75 10.47
CA LEU A 2 1.07 -8.55 9.69
C LEU A 2 0.58 -7.77 8.46
N GLU A 3 0.15 -8.46 7.42
CA GLU A 3 -0.38 -7.83 6.20
C GLU A 3 -1.57 -6.88 6.47
N SER A 4 -2.49 -7.29 7.36
CA SER A 4 -3.63 -6.46 7.77
C SER A 4 -3.20 -5.18 8.50
N GLU A 5 -2.17 -5.26 9.35
CA GLU A 5 -1.62 -4.10 10.07
C GLU A 5 -0.98 -3.11 9.10
N LEU A 6 -0.24 -3.62 8.10
CA LEU A 6 0.35 -2.80 7.06
C LEU A 6 -0.72 -2.10 6.22
N ALA A 7 -1.77 -2.82 5.80
CA ALA A 7 -2.86 -2.24 5.02
C ALA A 7 -3.57 -1.10 5.77
N TRP A 8 -3.88 -1.28 7.05
CA TRP A 8 -4.47 -0.23 7.88
C TRP A 8 -3.52 0.95 8.09
N HIS A 9 -2.24 0.69 8.39
CA HIS A 9 -1.25 1.73 8.60
C HIS A 9 -1.09 2.63 7.37
N LEU A 10 -0.96 2.05 6.18
CA LEU A 10 -0.86 2.80 4.93
C LEU A 10 -2.16 3.56 4.62
N ALA A 11 -3.33 2.95 4.84
CA ALA A 11 -4.61 3.61 4.60
C ALA A 11 -4.81 4.84 5.51
N ASP A 12 -4.35 4.77 6.76
CA ASP A 12 -4.39 5.90 7.70
C ASP A 12 -3.41 7.00 7.29
N GLU A 13 -2.17 6.63 6.95
CA GLU A 13 -1.11 7.59 6.61
C GLU A 13 -1.35 8.33 5.29
N TYR A 14 -1.88 7.65 4.27
CA TYR A 14 -2.01 8.18 2.91
C TYR A 14 -3.46 8.45 2.47
N GLY A 15 -4.46 7.84 3.12
CA GLY A 15 -5.86 7.87 2.66
C GLY A 15 -6.47 9.27 2.59
N ASP A 16 -6.02 10.21 3.43
CA ASP A 16 -6.46 11.61 3.38
C ASP A 16 -5.95 12.37 2.13
N ARG A 17 -4.91 11.86 1.47
CA ARG A 17 -4.37 12.44 0.23
C ARG A 17 -5.11 11.92 -1.01
N PHE A 18 -5.93 10.89 -0.86
CA PHE A 18 -6.62 10.24 -1.96
C PHE A 18 -7.92 10.94 -2.32
N THR A 19 -8.41 10.67 -3.53
CA THR A 19 -9.79 11.04 -3.86
C THR A 19 -10.76 10.24 -2.99
N ALA A 20 -11.97 10.75 -2.78
CA ALA A 20 -12.99 10.03 -2.01
C ALA A 20 -13.28 8.64 -2.61
N ALA A 21 -13.23 8.50 -3.94
CA ALA A 21 -13.41 7.23 -4.64
C ALA A 21 -12.26 6.27 -4.35
N ASP A 22 -11.00 6.70 -4.54
CA ASP A 22 -9.83 5.86 -4.28
C ASP A 22 -9.77 5.43 -2.80
N ARG A 23 -10.03 6.36 -1.88
CA ARG A 23 -10.12 6.09 -0.44
C ARG A 23 -11.18 5.04 -0.13
N SER A 24 -12.36 5.16 -0.73
CA SER A 24 -13.45 4.18 -0.53
C SER A 24 -13.06 2.79 -1.03
N THR A 25 -12.42 2.69 -2.19
CA THR A 25 -11.95 1.40 -2.74
C THR A 25 -10.94 0.72 -1.81
N VAL A 26 -9.99 1.46 -1.24
CA VAL A 26 -9.04 0.92 -0.24
C VAL A 26 -9.78 0.33 0.95
N PHE A 27 -10.71 1.09 1.55
CA PHE A 27 -11.44 0.61 2.73
C PHE A 27 -12.38 -0.57 2.43
N VAL A 28 -12.90 -0.68 1.20
CA VAL A 28 -13.67 -1.85 0.75
C VAL A 28 -12.79 -3.09 0.75
N HIS A 29 -11.60 -3.04 0.14
CA HIS A 29 -10.67 -4.18 0.14
C HIS A 29 -10.24 -4.57 1.55
N ILE A 30 -9.90 -3.60 2.40
CA ILE A 30 -9.55 -3.85 3.81
C ILE A 30 -10.72 -4.51 4.56
N GLY A 31 -11.95 -4.00 4.38
CA GLY A 31 -13.14 -4.54 5.02
C GLY A 31 -13.50 -5.95 4.55
N ALA A 32 -13.14 -6.31 3.31
CA ALA A 32 -13.30 -7.66 2.75
C ALA A 32 -12.21 -8.64 3.21
N GLY A 33 -11.10 -8.14 3.77
CA GLY A 33 -9.93 -8.95 4.12
C GLY A 33 -8.94 -9.13 2.97
N ASP A 34 -9.14 -8.43 1.85
CA ASP A 34 -8.28 -8.46 0.66
C ASP A 34 -7.09 -7.49 0.85
N PHE A 35 -6.26 -7.77 1.85
CA PHE A 35 -5.23 -6.82 2.30
C PHE A 35 -4.11 -6.61 1.28
N ALA A 36 -3.70 -7.66 0.56
CA ALA A 36 -2.71 -7.54 -0.51
C ALA A 36 -3.22 -6.65 -1.66
N GLU A 37 -4.49 -6.82 -2.05
CA GLU A 37 -5.17 -6.00 -3.05
C GLU A 37 -5.31 -4.55 -2.57
N ALA A 38 -5.65 -4.34 -1.29
CA ALA A 38 -5.70 -3.01 -0.69
C ALA A 38 -4.33 -2.31 -0.76
N ILE A 39 -3.25 -3.01 -0.41
CA ILE A 39 -1.88 -2.50 -0.48
C ILE A 39 -1.50 -2.19 -1.93
N SER A 40 -1.78 -3.10 -2.87
CA SER A 40 -1.52 -2.88 -4.30
C SER A 40 -2.21 -1.62 -4.81
N PHE A 41 -3.52 -1.51 -4.57
CA PHE A 41 -4.31 -0.38 -5.02
C PHE A 41 -3.81 0.92 -4.41
N LEU A 42 -3.46 0.92 -3.12
CA LEU A 42 -2.87 2.08 -2.44
C LEU A 42 -1.56 2.52 -3.11
N LEU A 43 -0.66 1.59 -3.41
CA LEU A 43 0.61 1.89 -4.11
C LEU A 43 0.37 2.44 -5.51
N GLU A 44 -0.60 1.89 -6.24
CA GLU A 44 -0.98 2.40 -7.57
C GLU A 44 -1.52 3.84 -7.49
N VAL A 45 -2.37 4.13 -6.49
CA VAL A 45 -2.88 5.48 -6.26
C VAL A 45 -1.74 6.43 -5.91
N CYS A 46 -0.84 6.05 -4.99
CA CYS A 46 0.34 6.84 -4.65
C CYS A 46 1.21 7.12 -5.89
N ALA A 47 1.48 6.12 -6.72
CA ALA A 47 2.25 6.28 -7.96
C ALA A 47 1.54 7.20 -8.95
N ARG A 48 0.24 7.00 -9.18
CA ARG A 48 -0.58 7.79 -10.12
C ARG A 48 -0.68 9.26 -9.70
N GLN A 49 -0.79 9.52 -8.40
CA GLN A 49 -0.91 10.86 -7.84
C GLN A 49 0.45 11.49 -7.47
N ARG A 50 1.56 10.77 -7.67
CA ARG A 50 2.92 11.17 -7.28
C ARG A 50 3.05 11.50 -5.79
N ILE A 51 2.42 10.70 -4.95
CA ILE A 51 2.57 10.77 -3.50
C ILE A 51 3.79 9.94 -3.13
N SER A 52 4.84 10.59 -2.64
CA SER A 52 6.03 9.90 -2.13
C SER A 52 5.71 9.18 -0.82
N LEU A 53 6.23 7.96 -0.69
CA LEU A 53 6.18 7.23 0.56
C LEU A 53 7.23 7.75 1.55
N THR A 54 6.91 7.69 2.83
CA THR A 54 7.88 7.89 3.90
C THR A 54 8.87 6.73 3.93
N ALA A 55 10.07 6.99 4.46
CA ALA A 55 11.10 5.94 4.60
C ALA A 55 10.62 4.79 5.51
N GLU A 56 9.78 5.10 6.50
CA GLU A 56 9.17 4.11 7.40
C GLU A 56 8.16 3.22 6.66
N ALA A 57 7.27 3.80 5.86
CA ALA A 57 6.33 3.04 5.04
C ALA A 57 7.07 2.15 4.03
N LEU A 58 8.14 2.66 3.41
CA LEU A 58 8.95 1.90 2.47
C LEU A 58 9.68 0.72 3.13
N ALA A 59 10.25 0.92 4.32
CA ALA A 59 10.87 -0.15 5.10
C ALA A 59 9.84 -1.24 5.47
N SER A 60 8.66 -0.82 5.91
CA SER A 60 7.55 -1.72 6.25
C SER A 60 7.07 -2.54 5.05
N LEU A 61 6.94 -1.92 3.87
CA LEU A 61 6.58 -2.60 2.63
C LEU A 61 7.65 -3.58 2.17
N THR A 62 8.91 -3.19 2.27
CA THR A 62 10.05 -4.05 1.89
C THR A 62 10.11 -5.30 2.77
N GLU A 63 9.88 -5.15 4.07
CA GLU A 63 9.82 -6.28 4.99
C GLU A 63 8.61 -7.19 4.71
N TRP A 64 7.44 -6.62 4.42
CA TRP A 64 6.27 -7.41 4.01
C TRP A 64 6.53 -8.21 2.72
N LEU A 65 7.11 -7.58 1.69
CA LEU A 65 7.48 -8.26 0.44
C LEU A 65 8.42 -9.45 0.69
N ARG A 66 9.36 -9.28 1.62
CA ARG A 66 10.33 -10.31 2.00
C ARG A 66 9.67 -11.46 2.77
N VAL A 67 8.81 -11.15 3.74
CA VAL A 67 8.18 -12.13 4.62
C VAL A 67 7.19 -13.02 3.87
N TYR A 68 6.45 -12.46 2.91
CA TYR A 68 5.44 -13.19 2.15
C TYR A 68 5.91 -13.67 0.77
N ASP A 69 7.20 -13.53 0.45
CA ASP A 69 7.81 -13.82 -0.87
C ASP A 69 7.07 -13.18 -2.06
N ARG A 70 6.51 -11.98 -1.82
CA ARG A 70 5.67 -11.24 -2.77
C ARG A 70 6.46 -10.35 -3.73
N SER A 71 7.79 -10.48 -3.73
CA SER A 71 8.68 -9.64 -4.53
C SER A 71 8.40 -9.76 -6.03
N ALA A 72 7.96 -10.93 -6.50
CA ALA A 72 7.57 -11.15 -7.90
C ALA A 72 6.24 -10.44 -8.27
N ASP A 73 5.29 -10.37 -7.33
CA ASP A 73 3.97 -9.80 -7.56
C ASP A 73 3.99 -8.26 -7.45
N PHE A 74 4.74 -7.71 -6.49
CA PHE A 74 4.62 -6.31 -6.09
C PHE A 74 5.92 -5.51 -6.10
N GLY A 75 7.08 -6.12 -6.36
CA GLY A 75 8.37 -5.43 -6.32
C GLY A 75 8.45 -4.23 -7.27
N ALA A 76 7.83 -4.34 -8.45
CA ALA A 76 7.76 -3.24 -9.42
C ALA A 76 6.87 -2.09 -8.96
N ALA A 77 5.80 -2.35 -8.20
CA ALA A 77 4.93 -1.30 -7.67
C ALA A 77 5.68 -0.49 -6.60
N VAL A 78 6.37 -1.18 -5.68
CA VAL A 78 7.16 -0.54 -4.61
C VAL A 78 8.30 0.30 -5.17
N ALA A 79 9.01 -0.18 -6.19
CA ALA A 79 10.11 0.57 -6.82
C ALA A 79 9.65 1.92 -7.44
N ARG A 80 8.39 2.03 -7.88
CA ARG A 80 7.86 3.25 -8.51
C ARG A 80 7.54 4.36 -7.51
N VAL A 81 7.26 4.00 -6.25
CA VAL A 81 6.85 4.93 -5.20
C VAL A 81 7.98 5.28 -4.23
N ALA A 82 9.11 4.59 -4.33
CA ALA A 82 10.34 4.82 -3.57
C ALA A 82 11.27 5.89 -4.17
N GLY A 83 10.93 6.42 -5.36
CA GLY A 83 11.73 7.41 -6.12
C GLY A 83 11.31 8.85 -5.88
#